data_AF-A0A9E6SBN4-F1
#
_entry.id   AF-A0A9E6SBN4-F1
#
_cell.length_a   1.000
_cell.length_b   1.000
_cell.length_c   1.000
_cell.angle_alpha   90.00
_cell.angle_beta   90.00
_cell.angle_gamma   90.00
#
_symmetry.space_group_name_H-M   'P 1'
#
loop_
_entity.id
_entity.type
_entity.pdbx_description
1 polymer ?
#
loop_
_entity_poly.entity_id
_entity_poly.type
_entity_poly.pdbx_seq_one_letter_code
_entity_poly.pdbx_strand_id
1 'polypeptide(L)'
;MRFDLITESDFPMLSHWLRVPHVALWRDEDPSLEAIAAKYSPRILEEEACEAFIAHHGGAPIGLIQRFRFDSYPDYLDEIAPRCQIPADASGICIAV
;
A
#
# COMPACT_ATOMS: atom_id res chain seq x y z
N MET A 1 -12.86 -3.00 13.90
CA MET A 1 -11.79 -2.45 13.05
C MET A 1 -12.44 -1.58 11.98
N ARG A 2 -11.72 -0.57 11.49
CA ARG A 2 -12.18 0.37 10.45
C ARG A 2 -11.02 0.60 9.48
N PHE A 3 -11.32 0.83 8.21
CA PHE A 3 -10.32 1.14 7.18
C PHE A 3 -10.73 2.43 6.49
N ASP A 4 -9.86 3.44 6.53
CA ASP A 4 -10.08 4.71 5.84
C ASP A 4 -9.10 4.81 4.68
N LEU A 5 -9.54 5.39 3.55
CA LEU A 5 -8.62 5.75 2.49
C LEU A 5 -7.55 6.70 3.05
N ILE A 6 -6.31 6.50 2.62
CA ILE A 6 -5.23 7.41 2.97
C ILE A 6 -5.50 8.79 2.38
N THR A 7 -4.97 9.81 3.04
CA THR A 7 -4.90 11.18 2.53
C THR A 7 -3.47 11.69 2.64
N GLU A 8 -3.16 12.83 2.02
CA GLU A 8 -1.83 13.44 2.15
C GLU A 8 -1.51 13.78 3.62
N SER A 9 -2.53 14.01 4.46
CA SER A 9 -2.34 14.28 5.89
C SER A 9 -1.75 13.08 6.65
N ASP A 10 -1.83 11.87 6.09
CA ASP A 10 -1.25 10.66 6.67
C ASP A 10 0.23 10.47 6.31
N PHE A 11 0.79 11.21 5.35
CA PHE A 11 2.18 11.02 4.90
C PHE A 11 3.24 11.15 6.00
N PRO A 12 3.13 12.11 6.95
CA PRO A 12 4.06 12.16 8.08
C PRO A 12 4.00 10.92 8.98
N MET A 13 2.81 10.34 9.17
CA MET A 13 2.63 9.10 9.93
C MET A 13 3.27 7.92 9.20
N LEU A 14 3.06 7.80 7.87
CA LEU A 14 3.70 6.76 7.06
C LEU A 14 5.23 6.88 7.08
N SER A 15 5.77 8.10 7.01
CA SER A 15 7.20 8.37 7.15
C SER A 15 7.75 7.90 8.48
N HIS A 16 7.00 8.15 9.55
CA HIS A 16 7.37 7.68 10.88
C HIS A 16 7.40 6.16 10.95
N TRP A 17 6.36 5.48 10.46
CA TRP A 17 6.27 4.01 10.47
C TRP A 17 7.42 3.36 9.69
N LEU A 18 7.77 3.87 8.51
CA LEU A 18 8.90 3.34 7.72
C LEU A 18 10.25 3.48 8.43
N ARG A 19 10.39 4.37 9.42
CA ARG A 19 11.62 4.51 10.22
C ARG A 19 11.64 3.60 11.45
N VAL A 20 10.51 2.98 11.81
CA VAL A 20 10.46 2.08 12.95
C VAL A 20 11.31 0.84 12.63
N PRO A 21 12.25 0.42 13.51
CA PRO A 21 13.25 -0.59 13.14
C PRO A 21 12.68 -1.93 12.64
N HIS A 22 11.58 -2.39 13.23
CA HIS A 22 10.96 -3.64 12.79
C HIS A 22 10.22 -3.49 11.45
N VAL A 23 9.84 -2.29 11.04
CA VAL A 23 9.23 -2.01 9.74
C VAL A 23 10.32 -1.86 8.68
N ALA A 24 11.34 -1.05 8.97
CA ALA A 24 12.48 -0.80 8.10
C ALA A 24 13.22 -2.09 7.71
N LEU A 25 13.23 -3.10 8.58
CA LEU A 25 13.81 -4.41 8.30
C LEU A 25 13.14 -5.13 7.10
N TRP A 26 11.83 -4.95 6.93
CA TRP A 26 11.05 -5.63 5.89
C TRP A 26 10.62 -4.70 4.75
N ARG A 27 10.67 -3.39 4.99
CA ARG A 27 10.33 -2.33 4.04
C ARG A 27 11.50 -1.39 3.89
N ASP A 28 12.47 -1.82 3.10
CA ASP A 28 13.63 -1.01 2.67
C ASP A 28 13.19 0.05 1.64
N GLU A 29 12.29 0.93 2.09
CA GLU A 29 11.71 2.02 1.32
C GLU A 29 12.25 3.33 1.88
N ASP A 30 12.44 4.33 1.00
CA ASP A 30 12.84 5.66 1.43
C ASP A 30 11.73 6.28 2.31
N PRO A 31 12.01 6.59 3.59
CA PRO A 31 11.04 7.19 4.49
C PRO A 31 10.92 8.71 4.30
N SER A 32 11.53 9.31 3.28
CA SER A 32 11.38 10.73 2.99
C SER A 32 9.91 11.06 2.60
N LEU A 33 9.45 12.25 2.98
CA LEU A 33 8.10 12.69 2.59
C LEU A 33 7.94 12.80 1.07
N GLU A 34 9.03 13.11 0.37
CA GLU A 34 9.08 13.16 -1.09
C GLU A 34 8.83 11.78 -1.70
N ALA A 35 9.53 10.74 -1.24
CA ALA A 35 9.33 9.37 -1.72
C ALA A 35 7.92 8.84 -1.40
N ILE A 36 7.39 9.18 -0.22
CA ILE A 36 6.03 8.81 0.19
C ILE A 36 5.00 9.51 -0.71
N ALA A 37 5.12 10.81 -0.94
CA ALA A 37 4.22 11.54 -1.83
C ALA A 37 4.28 10.96 -3.25
N ALA A 38 5.49 10.74 -3.78
CA ALA A 38 5.66 10.14 -5.10
C ALA A 38 4.99 8.76 -5.24
N LYS A 39 4.98 7.97 -4.15
CA LYS A 39 4.36 6.64 -4.13
C LYS A 39 2.85 6.65 -3.91
N TYR A 40 2.35 7.53 -3.05
CA TYR A 40 0.95 7.45 -2.58
C TYR A 40 0.05 8.55 -3.14
N SER A 41 0.57 9.68 -3.62
CA SER A 41 -0.25 10.71 -4.26
C SER A 41 -0.98 10.20 -5.52
N PRO A 42 -0.36 9.43 -6.43
CA PRO A 42 -1.08 8.88 -7.59
C PRO A 42 -2.27 7.99 -7.20
N ARG A 43 -2.16 7.29 -6.06
CA ARG A 43 -3.21 6.41 -5.52
C ARG A 43 -4.38 7.19 -4.93
N ILE A 44 -4.08 8.31 -4.26
CA ILE A 44 -5.08 9.24 -3.73
C ILE A 44 -5.83 9.94 -4.88
N LEU A 45 -5.12 10.28 -5.95
CA LEU A 45 -5.69 10.91 -7.15
C LEU A 45 -6.36 9.90 -8.10
N GLU A 46 -6.43 8.62 -7.73
CA GLU A 46 -6.98 7.52 -8.55
C GLU A 46 -6.29 7.37 -9.92
N GLU A 47 -5.05 7.85 -10.06
CA GLU A 47 -4.21 7.71 -11.25
C GLU A 47 -3.52 6.33 -11.32
N GLU A 48 -3.39 5.66 -10.18
CA GLU A 48 -2.93 4.28 -10.04
C GLU A 48 -4.08 3.39 -9.57
N ALA A 49 -4.25 2.21 -10.18
CA ALA A 49 -5.27 1.23 -9.79
C ALA A 49 -4.88 0.44 -8.52
N CYS A 50 -4.45 1.16 -7.48
CA CYS A 50 -4.12 0.66 -6.16
C CYS A 50 -4.69 1.61 -5.11
N GLU A 51 -5.62 1.13 -4.32
CA GLU A 51 -6.16 1.86 -3.19
C GLU A 51 -5.36 1.55 -1.94
N ALA A 52 -5.03 2.58 -1.17
CA ALA A 52 -4.33 2.45 0.09
C ALA A 52 -5.22 2.93 1.25
N PHE A 53 -5.17 2.21 2.36
CA PHE A 53 -6.04 2.41 3.52
C PHE A 53 -5.24 2.40 4.83
N ILE A 54 -5.59 3.28 5.77
CA ILE A 54 -5.16 3.16 7.16
C ILE A 54 -6.11 2.23 7.90
N ALA A 55 -5.57 1.18 8.51
CA ALA A 55 -6.30 0.29 9.40
C ALA A 55 -6.36 0.90 10.81
N HIS A 56 -7.57 0.98 11.38
CA HIS A 56 -7.81 1.44 12.74
C HIS A 56 -8.36 0.33 13.65
N HIS A 57 -7.82 0.25 14.86
CA HIS A 57 -8.32 -0.60 15.94
C HIS A 57 -8.48 0.23 17.22
N GLY A 58 -9.71 0.27 17.77
CA GLY A 58 -10.01 1.12 18.93
C GLY A 58 -9.79 2.62 18.70
N GLY A 59 -9.90 3.09 17.45
CA GLY A 59 -9.64 4.48 17.05
C GLY A 59 -8.18 4.77 16.70
N ALA A 60 -7.23 3.97 17.18
CA ALA A 60 -5.81 4.15 16.86
C ALA A 60 -5.47 3.59 15.47
N PRO A 61 -4.67 4.31 14.66
CA PRO A 61 -4.11 3.77 13.42
C PRO A 61 -3.04 2.71 13.77
N ILE A 62 -3.10 1.55 13.10
CA ILE A 62 -2.26 0.38 13.42
C ILE A 62 -1.52 -0.20 12.22
N GLY A 63 -1.76 0.29 11.01
CA GLY A 63 -1.07 -0.20 9.82
C GLY A 63 -1.67 0.32 8.52
N LEU A 64 -0.99 -0.01 7.43
CA LEU A 64 -1.36 0.34 6.06
C LEU A 64 -1.78 -0.93 5.31
N ILE A 65 -2.91 -0.87 4.62
CA ILE A 65 -3.38 -1.93 3.72
C ILE A 65 -3.50 -1.36 2.32
N GLN A 66 -3.11 -2.14 1.33
CA GLN A 66 -3.27 -1.80 -0.08
C GLN A 66 -4.10 -2.86 -0.78
N ARG A 67 -4.98 -2.42 -1.67
CA ARG A 67 -5.77 -3.28 -2.56
C ARG A 67 -5.51 -2.86 -3.99
N PHE A 68 -5.21 -3.82 -4.85
CA PHE A 68 -5.03 -3.55 -6.27
C PHE A 68 -5.63 -4.69 -7.10
N ARG A 69 -6.08 -4.39 -8.33
CA ARG A 69 -6.52 -5.42 -9.26
C ARG A 69 -5.33 -5.96 -10.02
N PHE A 70 -5.23 -7.28 -10.16
CA PHE A 70 -4.10 -7.87 -10.87
C PHE A 70 -4.04 -7.45 -12.34
N ASP A 71 -5.19 -7.34 -13.00
CA ASP A 71 -5.31 -6.92 -14.42
C ASP A 71 -4.76 -5.51 -14.72
N SER A 72 -4.57 -4.69 -13.68
CA SER A 72 -4.03 -3.35 -13.80
C SER A 72 -2.49 -3.31 -13.75
N TYR A 73 -1.85 -4.46 -13.50
CA TYR A 73 -0.40 -4.63 -13.42
C TYR A 73 0.05 -5.82 -14.30
N PRO A 74 0.04 -5.65 -15.64
CA PRO A 74 0.35 -6.74 -16.57
C PRO A 74 1.73 -7.36 -16.34
N ASP A 75 2.75 -6.55 -16.07
CA ASP A 75 4.10 -7.03 -15.80
C ASP A 75 4.16 -7.94 -14.56
N TYR A 76 3.41 -7.59 -13.51
CA TYR A 76 3.33 -8.40 -12.30
C TYR A 76 2.53 -9.69 -12.53
N LEU A 77 1.44 -9.61 -13.31
CA LEU A 77 0.67 -10.77 -13.74
C LEU A 77 1.54 -11.77 -14.52
N ASP A 78 2.34 -11.29 -15.46
CA ASP A 78 3.24 -12.11 -16.27
C ASP A 78 4.30 -12.81 -15.40
N GLU A 79 4.80 -12.13 -14.35
CA GLU A 79 5.76 -12.71 -13.41
C GLU A 79 5.17 -13.89 -12.59
N ILE A 80 3.90 -13.79 -12.19
CA ILE A 80 3.27 -14.78 -11.32
C ILE A 80 2.54 -15.89 -12.09
N ALA A 81 2.15 -15.66 -13.34
CA ALA A 81 1.44 -16.61 -14.19
C ALA A 81 2.08 -18.01 -14.28
N PRO A 82 3.41 -18.18 -14.28
CA PRO A 82 4.03 -19.51 -14.27
C PRO A 82 3.80 -20.31 -12.98
N ARG A 83 3.39 -19.65 -11.89
CA ARG A 83 3.27 -20.24 -10.55
C ARG A 83 1.83 -20.51 -10.15
N CYS A 84 0.88 -19.73 -10.64
CA CYS A 84 -0.53 -19.84 -10.27
C CYS A 84 -1.43 -19.25 -11.36
N GLN A 85 -2.64 -19.80 -11.49
CA GLN A 85 -3.71 -19.21 -12.30
C GLN A 85 -4.40 -18.11 -11.50
N ILE A 86 -4.45 -16.89 -12.06
CA ILE A 86 -5.10 -15.74 -11.46
C ILE A 86 -6.42 -15.48 -12.20
N PRO A 87 -7.59 -15.57 -11.54
CA PRO A 87 -8.86 -15.18 -12.14
C PRO A 87 -8.84 -13.73 -12.64
N ALA A 88 -9.56 -13.45 -13.71
CA ALA A 88 -9.58 -12.11 -14.33
C ALA A 88 -10.12 -11.01 -13.39
N ASP A 89 -10.94 -11.35 -12.40
CA ASP A 89 -11.50 -10.44 -11.42
C ASP A 89 -10.76 -10.45 -10.07
N ALA A 90 -9.62 -11.14 -9.98
CA ALA A 90 -8.84 -11.24 -8.77
C ALA A 90 -8.25 -9.88 -8.33
N SER A 91 -8.22 -9.66 -7.02
CA SER A 91 -7.54 -8.53 -6.40
C SER A 91 -6.48 -9.00 -5.42
N GLY A 92 -5.35 -8.30 -5.39
CA GLY A 92 -4.28 -8.48 -4.41
C GLY A 92 -4.52 -7.60 -3.19
N ILE A 93 -4.08 -8.08 -2.03
CA ILE A 93 -4.01 -7.31 -0.79
C ILE A 93 -2.58 -7.38 -0.27
N CYS A 94 -2.01 -6.23 0.06
CA CYS A 94 -0.71 -6.12 0.74
C CYS A 94 -0.90 -5.38 2.07
N ILE A 95 -0.30 -5.92 3.14
CA ILE A 95 -0.34 -5.34 4.47
C ILE A 95 1.07 -4.89 4.83
N ALA A 96 1.19 -3.65 5.29
CA ALA A 96 2.41 -3.10 5.86
C ALA A 96 2.14 -2.63 7.28
N VAL A 97 2.86 -3.21 8.23
CA VAL A 97 2.85 -2.85 9.66
C VAL A 97 4.26 -2.49 10.09
#